data_AF-A0A495ENN8-F1
#
_entry.id   AF-A0A495ENN8-F1
#
_cell.length_a   1.000
_cell.length_b   1.000
_cell.length_c   1.000
_cell.angle_alpha   90.00
_cell.angle_beta   90.00
_cell.angle_gamma   90.00
#
_symmetry.space_group_name_H-M   'P 1'
#
loop_
_entity.id
_entity.type
_entity.pdbx_description
1 polymer ?
#
loop_
_entity_poly.entity_id
_entity_poly.type
_entity_poly.pdbx_seq_one_letter_code
_entity_poly.pdbx_strand_id
1 'polypeptide(L)'
;MTLLAPAPDTAGVQPASDDSARPGLVARLAAEAFGTLLVVVAGLGVLLFTLPQSNPLPAALAAGVALTAAMLAVGYVSGGHFNPAITVGNAIAGRMRLTDAAAYIGAQLVGAVLGAVALFGVLRTVPKIDDSQAAFATVTAGFGEHSIIQVPLAGVLLVEVLGTALLVAVFLATTARRNPAKAAAPFAVGLTAAMLLQLGQAIGNVPFNPARATASAIFSGPDALGQLWLFWVAPVVGAAIAGLVFRGFAQSVARPASPANAGPASRSRADTAADTESVHEEAHKQELTAARAGRDAAASTDPEPAAAEPAGAARRGEDTASGEDEARSFFDRKGGK
;
A
#
# COMPACT_ATOMS: atom_id res chain seq x y z
N MET A 1 -15.43 -73.18 8.69
CA MET A 1 -14.03 -72.89 9.05
C MET A 1 -13.31 -72.51 7.76
N THR A 2 -13.39 -71.22 7.41
CA THR A 2 -12.74 -70.63 6.24
C THR A 2 -12.02 -69.40 6.76
N LEU A 3 -10.71 -69.48 6.88
CA LEU A 3 -9.84 -68.42 7.38
C LEU A 3 -9.73 -67.32 6.33
N LEU A 4 -10.19 -66.11 6.66
CA LEU A 4 -9.85 -64.89 5.92
C LEU A 4 -8.36 -64.60 6.12
N ALA A 5 -7.62 -64.45 5.02
CA ALA A 5 -6.27 -63.91 5.06
C ALA A 5 -6.32 -62.38 5.30
N PRO A 6 -5.45 -61.82 6.16
CA PRO A 6 -5.36 -60.37 6.35
C PRO A 6 -4.67 -59.69 5.16
N ALA A 7 -5.16 -58.52 4.77
CA ALA A 7 -4.56 -57.65 3.77
C ALA A 7 -3.21 -57.09 4.28
N PRO A 8 -2.21 -56.87 3.40
CA PRO A 8 -0.92 -56.32 3.81
C PRO A 8 -1.06 -54.86 4.23
N ASP A 9 -0.45 -54.53 5.37
CA ASP A 9 -0.25 -53.18 5.89
C ASP A 9 0.33 -52.27 4.80
N THR A 10 -0.48 -51.35 4.27
CA THR A 10 0.05 -50.19 3.56
C THR A 10 0.67 -49.27 4.61
N ALA A 11 1.96 -49.47 4.83
CA ALA A 11 2.84 -48.59 5.57
C ALA A 11 2.53 -47.12 5.20
N GLY A 12 2.39 -46.31 6.25
CA GLY A 12 1.96 -44.93 6.16
C GLY A 12 2.80 -44.12 5.18
N VAL A 13 2.17 -43.71 4.08
CA VAL A 13 2.51 -42.44 3.45
C VAL A 13 1.87 -41.37 4.33
N GLN A 14 2.62 -40.90 5.32
CA GLN A 14 2.29 -39.60 5.89
C GLN A 14 2.41 -38.59 4.75
N PRO A 15 1.36 -37.81 4.44
CA PRO A 15 1.50 -36.72 3.49
C PRO A 15 2.61 -35.81 4.04
N ALA A 16 3.62 -35.56 3.21
CA ALA A 16 4.66 -34.59 3.49
C ALA A 16 3.99 -33.32 4.02
N SER A 17 4.49 -32.82 5.15
CA SER A 17 4.01 -31.59 5.78
C SER A 17 3.80 -30.52 4.71
N ASP A 18 2.55 -30.09 4.56
CA ASP A 18 2.09 -29.09 3.59
C ASP A 18 2.61 -27.70 4.02
N ASP A 19 3.93 -27.56 4.01
CA ASP A 19 4.63 -26.30 4.23
C ASP A 19 4.62 -25.61 2.87
N SER A 20 3.53 -24.89 2.57
CA SER A 20 3.36 -24.13 1.32
C SER A 20 4.68 -23.46 0.97
N ALA A 21 5.39 -23.98 -0.04
CA ALA A 21 6.80 -23.69 -0.24
C ALA A 21 6.96 -22.20 -0.52
N ARG A 22 7.63 -21.48 0.39
CA ARG A 22 7.94 -20.06 0.16
C ARG A 22 8.74 -19.96 -1.14
N PRO A 23 8.41 -19.02 -2.05
CA PRO A 23 9.18 -18.84 -3.27
C PRO A 23 10.67 -18.69 -2.98
N GLY A 24 11.51 -19.28 -3.84
CA GLY A 24 12.96 -19.21 -3.71
C GLY A 24 13.48 -17.77 -3.72
N LEU A 25 14.66 -17.53 -3.15
CA LEU A 25 15.23 -16.18 -3.01
C LEU A 25 15.30 -15.46 -4.37
N VAL A 26 15.72 -16.13 -5.45
CA VAL A 26 15.80 -15.52 -6.79
C VAL A 26 14.45 -14.99 -7.26
N ALA A 27 13.37 -15.76 -7.09
CA ALA A 27 12.02 -15.32 -7.47
C ALA A 27 11.57 -14.11 -6.64
N ARG A 28 11.88 -14.11 -5.34
CA ARG A 28 11.61 -12.98 -4.44
C ARG A 28 12.37 -11.72 -4.86
N LEU A 29 13.66 -11.85 -5.21
CA LEU A 29 14.47 -10.72 -5.68
C LEU A 29 13.99 -10.19 -7.04
N ALA A 30 13.61 -11.07 -7.97
CA ALA A 30 13.04 -10.65 -9.25
C ALA A 30 11.72 -9.89 -9.06
N ALA A 31 10.85 -10.37 -8.16
CA ALA A 31 9.61 -9.67 -7.80
C ALA A 31 9.88 -8.29 -7.15
N GLU A 32 10.87 -8.17 -6.27
CA GLU A 32 11.27 -6.88 -5.69
C GLU A 32 11.80 -5.90 -6.75
N ALA A 33 12.69 -6.36 -7.64
CA ALA A 33 13.20 -5.53 -8.73
C ALA A 33 12.08 -5.07 -9.67
N PHE A 34 11.20 -5.99 -10.07
CA PHE A 34 10.08 -5.68 -10.95
C PHE A 34 9.07 -4.73 -10.29
N GLY A 35 8.70 -4.97 -9.03
CA GLY A 35 7.79 -4.09 -8.32
C GLY A 35 8.37 -2.70 -8.07
N THR A 36 9.66 -2.58 -7.72
CA THR A 36 10.31 -1.26 -7.59
C THR A 36 10.41 -0.54 -8.94
N LEU A 37 10.66 -1.26 -10.04
CA LEU A 37 10.58 -0.67 -11.38
C LEU A 37 9.21 -0.03 -11.63
N LEU A 38 8.12 -0.75 -11.37
CA LEU A 38 6.76 -0.23 -11.55
C LEU A 38 6.50 1.01 -10.68
N VAL A 39 6.92 0.96 -9.41
CA VAL A 39 6.78 2.08 -8.47
C VAL A 39 7.56 3.31 -8.93
N VAL A 40 8.78 3.13 -9.47
CA VAL A 40 9.57 4.24 -10.00
C VAL A 40 8.98 4.79 -11.29
N VAL A 41 8.60 3.93 -12.24
CA VAL A 41 7.98 4.35 -13.51
C VAL A 41 6.73 5.18 -13.26
N ALA A 42 5.82 4.73 -12.39
CA ALA A 42 4.62 5.51 -12.08
C ALA A 42 4.93 6.72 -11.19
N GLY A 43 5.70 6.53 -10.12
CA GLY A 43 5.93 7.54 -9.09
C GLY A 43 6.85 8.69 -9.50
N LEU A 44 7.69 8.52 -10.52
CA LEU A 44 8.45 9.61 -11.16
C LEU A 44 7.83 10.00 -12.51
N GLY A 45 7.39 9.03 -13.31
CA GLY A 45 6.91 9.28 -14.66
C GLY A 45 5.67 10.17 -14.69
N VAL A 46 4.71 9.98 -13.79
CA VAL A 46 3.53 10.86 -13.76
C VAL A 46 3.94 12.30 -13.49
N LEU A 47 4.84 12.57 -12.52
CA LEU A 47 5.32 13.93 -12.28
C LEU A 47 6.09 14.50 -13.50
N LEU A 48 6.97 13.69 -14.11
CA LEU A 48 7.79 14.11 -15.25
C LEU A 48 6.97 14.52 -16.48
N PHE A 49 5.80 13.91 -16.67
CA PHE A 49 4.97 14.12 -17.86
C PHE A 49 3.70 14.95 -17.62
N THR A 50 3.43 15.41 -16.39
CA THR A 50 2.25 16.25 -16.10
C THR A 50 2.56 17.66 -15.54
N LEU A 51 3.75 17.91 -15.01
CA LEU A 51 4.16 19.25 -14.58
C LEU A 51 4.49 20.14 -15.81
N PRO A 52 4.10 21.44 -15.84
CA PRO A 52 3.49 22.25 -14.79
C PRO A 52 1.94 22.37 -14.87
N GLN A 53 1.27 21.60 -15.73
CA GLN A 53 -0.12 21.85 -16.14
C GLN A 53 -1.20 21.17 -15.28
N SER A 54 -0.83 20.43 -14.21
CA SER A 54 -1.78 19.61 -13.44
C SER A 54 -1.76 19.86 -11.93
N ASN A 55 -2.91 19.69 -11.29
CA ASN A 55 -3.05 19.56 -9.84
C ASN A 55 -2.08 18.46 -9.31
N PRO A 56 -1.36 18.67 -8.19
CA PRO A 56 -0.44 17.68 -7.61
C PRO A 56 -1.12 16.37 -7.16
N LEU A 57 -2.40 16.43 -6.81
CA LEU A 57 -3.15 15.28 -6.28
C LEU A 57 -3.19 14.07 -7.23
N PRO A 58 -3.50 14.21 -8.53
CA PRO A 58 -3.37 13.14 -9.51
C PRO A 58 -2.03 12.38 -9.46
N ALA A 59 -0.91 13.08 -9.28
CA ALA A 59 0.42 12.48 -9.34
C ALA A 59 0.72 11.62 -8.11
N ALA A 60 0.43 12.14 -6.92
CA ALA A 60 0.59 11.41 -5.67
C ALA A 60 -0.35 10.19 -5.60
N LEU A 61 -1.61 10.35 -6.01
CA LEU A 61 -2.58 9.26 -6.07
C LEU A 61 -2.14 8.17 -7.05
N ALA A 62 -1.69 8.53 -8.26
CA ALA A 62 -1.21 7.58 -9.25
C ALA A 62 -0.03 6.74 -8.73
N ALA A 63 0.91 7.36 -8.01
CA ALA A 63 2.02 6.67 -7.38
C ALA A 63 1.55 5.64 -6.32
N GLY A 64 0.58 6.01 -5.47
CA GLY A 64 0.01 5.08 -4.49
C GLY A 64 -0.82 3.95 -5.11
N VAL A 65 -1.55 4.23 -6.19
CA VAL A 65 -2.25 3.20 -6.98
C VAL A 65 -1.26 2.25 -7.63
N ALA A 66 -0.14 2.74 -8.17
CA ALA A 66 0.91 1.89 -8.72
C ALA A 66 1.56 0.99 -7.65
N LEU A 67 1.79 1.52 -6.45
CA LEU A 67 2.26 0.70 -5.32
C LEU A 67 1.25 -0.38 -4.93
N THR A 68 -0.04 -0.03 -4.88
CA THR A 68 -1.13 -0.99 -4.66
C THR A 68 -1.12 -2.09 -5.71
N ALA A 69 -1.04 -1.71 -6.99
CA ALA A 69 -1.00 -2.63 -8.12
C ALA A 69 0.22 -3.55 -8.07
N ALA A 70 1.41 -3.01 -7.78
CA ALA A 70 2.64 -3.81 -7.65
C ALA A 70 2.54 -4.83 -6.50
N MET A 71 1.98 -4.44 -5.35
CA MET A 71 1.75 -5.34 -4.23
C MET A 71 0.73 -6.44 -4.56
N LEU A 72 -0.35 -6.10 -5.28
CA LEU A 72 -1.31 -7.10 -5.76
C LEU A 72 -0.68 -8.05 -6.80
N ALA A 73 0.15 -7.53 -7.70
CA ALA A 73 0.72 -8.29 -8.82
C ALA A 73 1.82 -9.27 -8.40
N VAL A 74 2.72 -8.87 -7.49
CA VAL A 74 3.89 -9.70 -7.12
C VAL A 74 4.17 -9.75 -5.62
N GLY A 75 3.38 -9.07 -4.78
CA GLY A 75 3.57 -9.07 -3.33
C GLY A 75 3.38 -10.44 -2.67
N TYR A 76 2.59 -11.34 -3.27
CA TYR A 76 2.49 -12.73 -2.80
C TYR A 76 3.78 -13.53 -3.01
N VAL A 77 4.70 -13.07 -3.89
CA VAL A 77 5.99 -13.71 -4.14
C VAL A 77 7.03 -13.25 -3.11
N SER A 78 7.26 -11.93 -3.01
CA SER A 78 8.34 -11.37 -2.19
C SER A 78 7.93 -10.81 -0.83
N GLY A 79 6.64 -10.58 -0.61
CA GLY A 79 6.12 -9.73 0.47
C GLY A 79 5.89 -8.27 0.05
N GLY A 80 6.33 -7.89 -1.15
CA GLY A 80 6.04 -6.61 -1.78
C GLY A 80 6.59 -5.40 -1.04
N HIS A 81 7.89 -5.39 -0.73
CA HIS A 81 8.50 -4.27 -0.02
C HIS A 81 8.72 -3.07 -0.92
N PHE A 82 9.37 -3.30 -2.07
CA PHE A 82 9.69 -2.33 -3.13
C PHE A 82 10.39 -1.04 -2.65
N ASN A 83 10.94 -1.07 -1.43
CA ASN A 83 11.43 0.08 -0.70
C ASN A 83 12.47 -0.38 0.34
N PRO A 84 13.72 0.14 0.31
CA PRO A 84 14.74 -0.19 1.29
C PRO A 84 14.32 0.10 2.73
N ALA A 85 13.59 1.18 3.00
CA ALA A 85 13.13 1.51 4.34
C ALA A 85 12.11 0.50 4.88
N ILE A 86 11.15 0.07 4.06
CA ILE A 86 10.20 -1.02 4.42
C ILE A 86 10.97 -2.31 4.71
N THR A 87 11.98 -2.61 3.90
CA THR A 87 12.82 -3.81 4.07
C THR A 87 13.61 -3.79 5.37
N VAL A 88 14.24 -2.66 5.70
CA VAL A 88 14.95 -2.44 6.96
C VAL A 88 13.98 -2.55 8.14
N GLY A 89 12.82 -1.89 8.08
CA GLY A 89 11.80 -1.96 9.12
C GLY A 89 11.30 -3.38 9.37
N ASN A 90 11.10 -4.16 8.31
CA ASN A 90 10.71 -5.57 8.39
C ASN A 90 11.80 -6.45 9.02
N ALA A 91 13.07 -6.17 8.73
CA ALA A 91 14.20 -6.84 9.39
C ALA A 91 14.29 -6.48 10.88
N ILE A 92 14.17 -5.20 11.24
CA ILE A 92 14.19 -4.72 12.64
C ILE A 92 13.02 -5.28 13.45
N ALA A 93 11.84 -5.40 12.81
CA ALA A 93 10.67 -6.06 13.38
C ALA A 93 10.85 -7.58 13.61
N GLY A 94 12.00 -8.16 13.22
CA GLY A 94 12.31 -9.58 13.37
C GLY A 94 11.60 -10.48 12.35
N ARG A 95 11.10 -9.91 11.25
CA ARG A 95 10.31 -10.64 10.24
C ARG A 95 11.13 -11.06 9.02
N MET A 96 12.40 -10.68 8.96
CA MET A 96 13.31 -11.00 7.86
C MET A 96 14.76 -11.07 8.32
N ARG A 97 15.52 -11.99 7.74
CA ARG A 97 16.97 -12.10 7.98
C ARG A 97 17.69 -10.89 7.38
N LEU A 98 18.75 -10.42 8.04
CA LEU A 98 19.54 -9.28 7.56
C LEU A 98 20.18 -9.53 6.20
N THR A 99 20.60 -10.77 5.92
CA THR A 99 21.16 -11.16 4.60
C THR A 99 20.13 -11.05 3.48
N ASP A 100 18.90 -11.52 3.73
CA ASP A 100 17.80 -11.37 2.78
C ASP A 100 17.48 -9.89 2.58
N ALA A 101 17.55 -9.08 3.65
CA ALA A 101 17.31 -7.64 3.58
C ALA A 101 18.32 -6.91 2.70
N ALA A 102 19.61 -7.22 2.86
CA ALA A 102 20.63 -6.68 1.97
C ALA A 102 20.38 -7.07 0.50
N ALA A 103 20.02 -8.33 0.24
CA ALA A 103 19.71 -8.79 -1.12
C ALA A 103 18.48 -8.08 -1.72
N TYR A 104 17.42 -7.89 -0.91
CA TYR A 104 16.21 -7.15 -1.31
C TYR A 104 16.55 -5.71 -1.66
N ILE A 105 17.35 -5.02 -0.84
CA ILE A 105 17.76 -3.63 -1.10
C ILE A 105 18.53 -3.56 -2.43
N GLY A 106 19.45 -4.50 -2.69
CA GLY A 106 20.14 -4.59 -3.97
C GLY A 106 19.17 -4.75 -5.15
N ALA A 107 18.21 -5.67 -5.06
CA ALA A 107 17.21 -5.89 -6.10
C ALA A 107 16.31 -4.65 -6.33
N GLN A 108 15.90 -3.98 -5.25
CA GLN A 108 15.11 -2.75 -5.32
C GLN A 108 15.89 -1.63 -6.02
N LEU A 109 17.18 -1.46 -5.72
CA LEU A 109 18.02 -0.49 -6.41
C LEU A 109 18.16 -0.80 -7.90
N VAL A 110 18.35 -2.08 -8.28
CA VAL A 110 18.37 -2.49 -9.69
C VAL A 110 17.04 -2.13 -10.37
N GLY A 111 15.90 -2.49 -9.77
CA GLY A 111 14.58 -2.14 -10.27
C GLY A 111 14.37 -0.62 -10.43
N ALA A 112 14.82 0.13 -9.43
CA ALA A 112 14.70 1.59 -9.40
C ALA A 112 15.52 2.25 -10.53
N VAL A 113 16.77 1.81 -10.72
CA VAL A 113 17.62 2.29 -11.82
C VAL A 113 17.02 1.92 -13.18
N LEU A 114 16.53 0.69 -13.36
CA LEU A 114 15.90 0.28 -14.62
C LEU A 114 14.66 1.12 -14.94
N GLY A 115 13.82 1.41 -13.94
CA GLY A 115 12.67 2.30 -14.10
C GLY A 115 13.08 3.72 -14.49
N ALA A 116 14.10 4.28 -13.84
CA ALA A 116 14.62 5.60 -14.17
C ALA A 116 15.28 5.66 -15.56
N VAL A 117 16.03 4.63 -15.96
CA VAL A 117 16.59 4.49 -17.32
C VAL A 117 15.48 4.49 -18.37
N ALA A 118 14.41 3.74 -18.14
CA ALA A 118 13.26 3.71 -19.05
C ALA A 118 12.62 5.09 -19.20
N LEU A 119 12.37 5.78 -18.08
CA LEU A 119 11.82 7.15 -18.10
C LEU A 119 12.76 8.13 -18.80
N PHE A 120 14.05 8.11 -18.48
CA PHE A 120 15.05 8.96 -19.11
C PHE A 120 15.11 8.73 -20.63
N GLY A 121 15.07 7.46 -21.06
CA GLY A 121 14.98 7.09 -22.46
C GLY A 121 13.76 7.70 -23.16
N VAL A 122 12.57 7.64 -22.52
CA VAL A 122 11.36 8.28 -23.05
C VAL A 122 11.52 9.79 -23.13
N LEU A 123 12.02 10.45 -22.07
CA LEU A 123 12.23 11.90 -22.07
C LEU A 123 13.09 12.38 -23.24
N ARG A 124 14.14 11.63 -23.59
CA ARG A 124 15.03 11.93 -24.72
C ARG A 124 14.34 11.88 -26.09
N THR A 125 13.14 11.30 -26.17
CA THR A 125 12.33 11.26 -27.39
C THR A 125 11.29 12.37 -27.47
N VAL A 126 11.07 13.13 -26.37
CA VAL A 126 10.04 14.17 -26.31
C VAL A 126 10.57 15.46 -26.93
N PRO A 127 10.03 15.94 -28.06
CA PRO A 127 10.61 17.11 -28.76
C PRO A 127 10.52 18.43 -28.00
N LYS A 128 9.71 18.51 -26.94
CA LYS A 128 9.51 19.71 -26.10
C LYS A 128 10.40 19.72 -24.85
N ILE A 129 11.20 18.68 -24.63
CA ILE A 129 12.10 18.57 -23.47
C ILE A 129 13.54 18.51 -24.00
N ASP A 130 14.19 19.67 -24.06
CA ASP A 130 15.56 19.79 -24.57
C ASP A 130 16.60 19.26 -23.58
N ASP A 131 16.32 19.39 -22.27
CA ASP A 131 17.19 18.93 -21.20
C ASP A 131 16.47 17.91 -20.30
N SER A 132 16.73 16.63 -20.57
CA SER A 132 16.19 15.52 -19.77
C SER A 132 16.75 15.47 -18.35
N GLN A 133 17.97 15.98 -18.13
CA GLN A 133 18.58 16.03 -16.78
C GLN A 133 17.87 17.09 -15.93
N ALA A 134 17.63 18.28 -16.49
CA ALA A 134 16.85 19.32 -15.84
C ALA A 134 15.42 18.87 -15.53
N ALA A 135 14.79 18.11 -16.43
CA ALA A 135 13.48 17.53 -16.16
C ALA A 135 13.50 16.56 -14.98
N PHE A 136 14.50 15.68 -14.88
CA PHE A 136 14.68 14.80 -13.71
C PHE A 136 14.92 15.59 -12.42
N ALA A 137 15.65 16.70 -12.48
CA ALA A 137 15.88 17.56 -11.31
C ALA A 137 14.56 18.10 -10.72
N THR A 138 13.52 18.32 -11.52
CA THR A 138 12.19 18.76 -11.03
C THR A 138 11.46 17.71 -10.19
N VAL A 139 11.80 16.43 -10.36
CA VAL A 139 11.20 15.29 -9.64
C VAL A 139 12.18 14.61 -8.71
N THR A 140 13.28 15.28 -8.38
CA THR A 140 14.26 14.81 -7.39
C THR A 140 13.99 15.38 -6.03
N ALA A 141 14.35 14.60 -5.00
CA ALA A 141 14.17 15.00 -3.62
C ALA A 141 15.26 16.01 -3.22
N GLY A 142 14.90 17.02 -2.44
CA GLY A 142 15.85 18.06 -2.03
C GLY A 142 15.40 18.87 -0.82
N PHE A 143 16.35 19.58 -0.23
CA PHE A 143 16.16 20.53 0.87
C PHE A 143 16.87 21.85 0.57
N GLY A 144 16.53 22.89 1.33
CA GLY A 144 17.03 24.24 1.08
C GLY A 144 16.62 24.70 -0.32
N GLU A 145 17.56 25.22 -1.10
CA GLU A 145 17.30 25.72 -2.46
C GLU A 145 16.74 24.65 -3.42
N HIS A 146 16.90 23.37 -3.11
CA HIS A 146 16.38 22.24 -3.91
C HIS A 146 15.00 21.76 -3.43
N SER A 147 14.35 22.47 -2.51
CA SER A 147 12.95 22.29 -2.14
C SER A 147 12.08 23.33 -2.85
N ILE A 148 10.88 22.93 -3.30
CA ILE A 148 9.94 23.82 -4.03
C ILE A 148 9.60 25.06 -3.20
N ILE A 149 9.40 24.91 -1.89
CA ILE A 149 9.11 26.03 -0.97
C ILE A 149 10.30 26.35 -0.05
N GLN A 150 11.50 25.90 -0.43
CA GLN A 150 12.76 26.15 0.27
C GLN A 150 12.79 25.69 1.73
N VAL A 151 12.17 24.54 2.03
CA VAL A 151 12.18 23.98 3.40
C VAL A 151 13.61 23.62 3.81
N PRO A 152 14.08 24.05 5.00
CA PRO A 152 15.43 23.72 5.47
C PRO A 152 15.59 22.23 5.77
N LEU A 153 16.84 21.77 5.83
CA LEU A 153 17.21 20.37 6.09
C LEU A 153 16.45 19.75 7.26
N ALA A 154 16.32 20.47 8.38
CA ALA A 154 15.64 19.96 9.58
C ALA A 154 14.16 19.65 9.33
N GLY A 155 13.47 20.47 8.53
CA GLY A 155 12.07 20.24 8.18
C GLY A 155 11.88 19.02 7.29
N VAL A 156 12.71 18.89 6.26
CA VAL A 156 12.70 17.73 5.35
C VAL A 156 13.07 16.44 6.10
N LEU A 157 14.09 16.48 6.96
CA LEU A 157 14.48 15.37 7.85
C LEU A 157 13.29 14.89 8.70
N LEU A 158 12.61 15.81 9.37
CA LEU A 158 11.49 15.48 10.25
C LEU A 158 10.35 14.81 9.49
N VAL A 159 9.98 15.37 8.32
CA VAL A 159 8.92 14.82 7.47
C VAL A 159 9.30 13.44 6.95
N GLU A 160 10.53 13.23 6.48
CA GLU A 160 11.01 11.92 6.05
C GLU A 160 10.93 10.87 7.16
N VAL A 161 11.41 11.21 8.37
CA VAL A 161 11.39 10.29 9.52
C VAL A 161 9.96 9.91 9.89
N LEU A 162 9.08 10.89 10.08
CA LEU A 162 7.70 10.65 10.51
C LEU A 162 6.87 9.95 9.44
N GLY A 163 6.99 10.41 8.18
CA GLY A 163 6.30 9.83 7.06
C GLY A 163 6.73 8.40 6.79
N THR A 164 8.04 8.13 6.82
CA THR A 164 8.54 6.76 6.66
C THR A 164 8.13 5.88 7.85
N ALA A 165 8.18 6.39 9.09
CA ALA A 165 7.68 5.64 10.25
C ALA A 165 6.21 5.26 10.09
N LEU A 166 5.35 6.17 9.62
CA LEU A 166 3.95 5.88 9.32
C LEU A 166 3.81 4.81 8.23
N LEU A 167 4.49 4.98 7.10
CA LEU A 167 4.43 4.03 5.98
C LEU A 167 4.85 2.62 6.40
N VAL A 168 5.99 2.51 7.09
CA VAL A 168 6.53 1.25 7.59
C VAL A 168 5.62 0.64 8.66
N ALA A 169 5.05 1.44 9.56
CA ALA A 169 4.11 0.96 10.56
C ALA A 169 2.83 0.39 9.92
N VAL A 170 2.25 1.08 8.93
CA VAL A 170 1.09 0.60 8.16
C VAL A 170 1.44 -0.70 7.44
N PHE A 171 2.58 -0.77 6.75
CA PHE A 171 3.04 -1.99 6.10
C PHE A 171 3.17 -3.15 7.09
N LEU A 172 3.86 -2.95 8.21
CA LEU A 172 4.08 -4.00 9.21
C LEU A 172 2.75 -4.46 9.83
N ALA A 173 1.88 -3.52 10.21
CA ALA A 173 0.59 -3.82 10.84
C ALA A 173 -0.35 -4.56 9.89
N THR A 174 -0.47 -4.12 8.64
CA THR A 174 -1.41 -4.69 7.67
C THR A 174 -0.95 -6.03 7.11
N THR A 175 0.36 -6.22 6.94
CA THR A 175 0.92 -7.51 6.49
C THR A 175 1.14 -8.51 7.62
N ALA A 176 0.85 -8.15 8.87
CA ALA A 176 1.04 -9.06 10.01
C ALA A 176 0.09 -10.26 9.88
N ARG A 177 0.59 -11.48 10.11
CA ARG A 177 -0.22 -12.72 10.01
C ARG A 177 -1.48 -12.71 10.88
N ARG A 178 -1.40 -12.03 12.03
CA ARG A 178 -2.48 -11.89 13.01
C ARG A 178 -3.52 -10.83 12.65
N ASN A 179 -3.28 -10.02 11.62
CA ASN A 179 -4.23 -8.99 11.22
C ASN A 179 -5.37 -9.63 10.41
N PRO A 180 -6.63 -9.58 10.90
CA PRO A 180 -7.76 -10.16 10.16
C PRO A 180 -8.01 -9.47 8.81
N ALA A 181 -7.60 -8.20 8.67
CA ALA A 181 -7.75 -7.41 7.45
C ALA A 181 -6.52 -7.45 6.52
N LYS A 182 -5.67 -8.49 6.59
CA LYS A 182 -4.43 -8.57 5.79
C LYS A 182 -4.63 -8.46 4.27
N ALA A 183 -5.80 -8.83 3.75
CA ALA A 183 -6.14 -8.69 2.34
C ALA A 183 -6.18 -7.22 1.89
N ALA A 184 -6.41 -6.28 2.83
CA ALA A 184 -6.40 -4.85 2.57
C ALA A 184 -4.99 -4.22 2.57
N ALA A 185 -3.93 -4.99 2.86
CA ALA A 185 -2.57 -4.46 2.98
C ALA A 185 -2.08 -3.69 1.73
N PRO A 186 -2.29 -4.19 0.48
CA PRO A 186 -1.90 -3.43 -0.72
C PRO A 186 -2.54 -2.04 -0.78
N PHE A 187 -3.85 -1.95 -0.50
CA PHE A 187 -4.59 -0.69 -0.52
C PHE A 187 -4.17 0.25 0.61
N ALA A 188 -4.02 -0.28 1.83
CA ALA A 188 -3.61 0.52 2.98
C ALA A 188 -2.22 1.13 2.78
N VAL A 189 -1.26 0.35 2.29
CA VAL A 189 0.10 0.80 2.01
C VAL A 189 0.11 1.80 0.85
N GLY A 190 -0.59 1.51 -0.24
CA GLY A 190 -0.68 2.40 -1.40
C GLY A 190 -1.36 3.74 -1.11
N LEU A 191 -2.48 3.76 -0.39
CA LEU A 191 -3.15 4.99 0.02
C LEU A 191 -2.32 5.81 1.01
N THR A 192 -1.60 5.14 1.92
CA THR A 192 -0.65 5.82 2.82
C THR A 192 0.47 6.47 2.02
N ALA A 193 1.03 5.77 1.03
CA ALA A 193 2.04 6.33 0.14
C ALA A 193 1.50 7.51 -0.68
N ALA A 194 0.29 7.43 -1.23
CA ALA A 194 -0.34 8.54 -1.94
C ALA A 194 -0.47 9.78 -1.05
N MET A 195 -1.01 9.62 0.16
CA MET A 195 -1.16 10.72 1.12
C MET A 195 0.20 11.34 1.49
N LEU A 196 1.21 10.50 1.75
CA LEU A 196 2.56 10.96 2.11
C LEU A 196 3.24 11.70 0.96
N LEU A 197 3.16 11.17 -0.27
CA LEU A 197 3.72 11.81 -1.45
C LEU A 197 3.04 13.16 -1.72
N GLN A 198 1.72 13.26 -1.51
CA GLN A 198 1.00 14.53 -1.61
C GLN A 198 1.49 15.54 -0.56
N LEU A 199 1.70 15.11 0.68
CA LEU A 199 2.24 15.95 1.75
C LEU A 199 3.67 16.40 1.45
N GLY A 200 4.51 15.48 0.97
CA GLY A 200 5.94 15.68 0.75
C GLY A 200 6.30 16.46 -0.51
N GLN A 201 5.38 16.60 -1.47
CA GLN A 201 5.70 17.15 -2.79
C GLN A 201 6.33 18.54 -2.71
N ALA A 202 5.65 19.50 -2.07
CA ALA A 202 6.14 20.88 -1.95
C ALA A 202 7.32 21.02 -0.97
N ILE A 203 7.38 20.14 0.05
CA ILE A 203 8.36 20.23 1.14
C ILE A 203 9.76 19.91 0.66
N GLY A 204 9.91 18.93 -0.22
CA GLY A 204 11.22 18.52 -0.73
C GLY A 204 11.10 17.38 -1.72
N ASN A 205 9.93 17.25 -2.36
CA ASN A 205 9.54 16.11 -3.18
C ASN A 205 9.89 14.76 -2.52
N VAL A 206 9.46 14.68 -1.25
CA VAL A 206 9.94 13.69 -0.28
C VAL A 206 9.55 12.27 -0.72
N PRO A 207 10.52 11.35 -0.94
CA PRO A 207 10.25 10.03 -1.52
C PRO A 207 9.78 8.98 -0.51
N PHE A 208 10.15 9.08 0.78
CA PHE A 208 9.92 8.04 1.80
C PHE A 208 10.44 6.64 1.37
N ASN A 209 11.35 6.62 0.41
CA ASN A 209 11.87 5.43 -0.26
C ASN A 209 13.28 5.71 -0.81
N PRO A 210 14.34 5.18 -0.17
CA PRO A 210 15.71 5.41 -0.61
C PRO A 210 16.01 4.96 -2.05
N ALA A 211 15.35 3.89 -2.53
CA ALA A 211 15.54 3.44 -3.91
C ALA A 211 14.91 4.44 -4.91
N ARG A 212 13.72 4.98 -4.62
CA ARG A 212 13.10 6.04 -5.42
C ARG A 212 13.95 7.31 -5.42
N ALA A 213 14.47 7.72 -4.26
CA ALA A 213 15.36 8.87 -4.13
C ALA A 213 16.61 8.72 -5.00
N THR A 214 17.21 7.52 -4.97
CA THR A 214 18.39 7.19 -5.77
C THR A 214 18.07 7.22 -7.26
N ALA A 215 16.92 6.68 -7.66
CA ALA A 215 16.49 6.60 -9.06
C ALA A 215 16.43 7.95 -9.76
N SER A 216 15.92 9.00 -9.08
CA SER A 216 15.84 10.34 -9.66
C SER A 216 17.17 11.09 -9.53
N ALA A 217 17.87 10.96 -8.40
CA ALA A 217 19.12 11.68 -8.15
C ALA A 217 20.24 11.38 -9.16
N ILE A 218 20.40 10.11 -9.57
CA ILE A 218 21.46 9.71 -10.53
C ILE A 218 21.28 10.34 -11.93
N PHE A 219 20.08 10.81 -12.27
CA PHE A 219 19.77 11.47 -13.55
C PHE A 219 19.56 12.98 -13.41
N SER A 220 19.79 13.57 -12.23
CA SER A 220 19.48 14.99 -11.95
C SER A 220 20.71 15.90 -11.77
N GLY A 221 21.91 15.31 -11.67
CA GLY A 221 23.17 16.05 -11.55
C GLY A 221 23.80 16.02 -10.14
N PRO A 222 24.93 16.73 -9.96
CA PRO A 222 25.76 16.62 -8.75
C PRO A 222 25.08 17.06 -7.45
N ASP A 223 24.28 18.12 -7.48
CA ASP A 223 23.65 18.65 -6.27
C ASP A 223 22.65 17.66 -5.67
N ALA A 224 21.87 16.99 -6.53
CA ALA A 224 20.97 15.92 -6.14
C ALA A 224 21.71 14.76 -5.45
N LEU A 225 22.84 14.34 -6.02
CA LEU A 225 23.69 13.30 -5.43
C LEU A 225 24.28 13.75 -4.08
N GLY A 226 24.66 15.03 -3.96
CA GLY A 226 25.14 15.64 -2.72
C GLY A 226 24.11 15.63 -1.59
N GLN A 227 22.82 15.65 -1.90
CA GLN A 227 21.73 15.60 -0.92
C GLN A 227 21.15 14.20 -0.66
N LEU A 228 21.47 13.23 -1.52
CA LEU A 228 20.88 11.88 -1.50
C LEU A 228 21.01 11.17 -0.14
N TRP A 229 22.08 11.42 0.61
CA TRP A 229 22.33 10.78 1.90
C TRP A 229 21.18 11.00 2.90
N LEU A 230 20.53 12.17 2.88
CA LEU A 230 19.42 12.49 3.77
C LEU A 230 18.25 11.52 3.55
N PHE A 231 17.96 11.26 2.27
CA PHE A 231 16.87 10.38 1.81
C PHE A 231 17.21 8.89 1.93
N TRP A 232 18.40 8.56 2.47
CA TRP A 232 18.73 7.24 2.99
C TRP A 232 18.62 7.19 4.51
N VAL A 233 19.25 8.14 5.19
CA VAL A 233 19.33 8.17 6.66
C VAL A 233 17.94 8.37 7.28
N ALA A 234 17.20 9.38 6.83
CA ALA A 234 15.93 9.74 7.45
C ALA A 234 14.86 8.63 7.31
N PRO A 235 14.67 8.00 6.12
CA PRO A 235 13.79 6.84 6.01
C PRO A 235 14.23 5.63 6.87
N VAL A 236 15.53 5.36 6.98
CA VAL A 236 16.03 4.26 7.82
C VAL A 236 15.75 4.51 9.30
N VAL A 237 15.90 5.76 9.78
CA VAL A 237 15.53 6.14 11.15
C VAL A 237 14.03 5.94 11.38
N GLY A 238 13.18 6.41 10.46
CA GLY A 238 11.73 6.19 10.53
C GLY A 238 11.35 4.70 10.55
N ALA A 239 12.00 3.90 9.70
CA ALA A 239 11.81 2.45 9.65
C ALA A 239 12.23 1.75 10.95
N ALA A 240 13.32 2.20 11.58
CA ALA A 240 13.78 1.67 12.86
C ALA A 240 12.76 1.96 13.98
N ILE A 241 12.23 3.18 14.04
CA ILE A 241 11.17 3.54 14.99
C ILE A 241 9.97 2.61 14.83
N ALA A 242 9.43 2.50 13.60
CA ALA A 242 8.26 1.67 13.33
C ALA A 242 8.51 0.18 13.61
N GLY A 243 9.68 -0.34 13.21
CA GLY A 243 10.06 -1.73 13.43
C GLY A 243 10.19 -2.09 14.92
N LEU A 244 10.81 -1.21 15.72
CA LEU A 244 10.96 -1.40 17.16
C LEU A 244 9.61 -1.31 17.89
N VAL A 245 8.77 -0.32 17.54
CA VAL A 245 7.41 -0.20 18.09
C VAL A 245 6.56 -1.44 17.78
N PHE A 246 6.59 -1.92 16.53
CA PHE A 246 5.89 -3.13 16.12
C PHE A 246 6.35 -4.36 16.92
N ARG A 247 7.67 -4.50 17.13
CA ARG A 247 8.26 -5.59 17.92
C ARG A 247 7.84 -5.51 19.39
N GLY A 248 7.79 -4.31 19.97
CA GLY A 248 7.32 -4.09 21.34
C GLY A 248 5.87 -4.55 21.54
N PHE A 249 4.95 -4.15 20.65
CA PHE A 249 3.54 -4.57 20.73
C PHE A 249 3.34 -6.07 20.52
N ALA A 250 4.17 -6.73 19.71
CA ALA A 250 4.10 -8.18 19.53
C ALA A 250 4.43 -8.94 20.83
N GLN A 251 5.35 -8.42 21.64
CA GLN A 251 5.73 -9.02 22.91
C GLN A 251 4.65 -8.86 24.00
N SER A 252 3.89 -7.75 23.98
CA SER A 252 2.84 -7.47 24.97
C SER A 252 1.63 -8.41 24.89
N VAL A 253 1.35 -8.98 23.71
CA VAL A 253 0.19 -9.87 23.48
C VAL A 253 0.52 -11.33 23.78
N ALA A 254 1.81 -11.71 23.82
CA ALA A 254 2.26 -13.10 23.86
C ALA A 254 2.26 -13.77 25.26
N ARG A 255 1.46 -13.29 26.23
CA ARG A 255 1.40 -13.92 27.57
C ARG A 255 -0.01 -14.33 27.99
N PRO A 256 -0.48 -15.53 27.61
CA PRO A 256 -1.33 -16.33 28.47
C PRO A 256 -0.42 -17.01 29.52
N ALA A 257 -0.73 -16.87 30.81
CA ALA A 257 -0.08 -17.62 31.86
C ALA A 257 -0.23 -19.14 31.59
N SER A 258 0.87 -19.88 31.67
CA SER A 258 0.81 -21.35 31.67
C SER A 258 0.07 -21.80 32.94
N PRO A 259 -0.99 -22.61 32.87
CA PRO A 259 -1.54 -23.24 34.05
C PRO A 259 -0.59 -24.37 34.46
N ALA A 260 0.50 -24.01 35.13
CA ALA A 260 1.35 -24.97 35.81
C ALA A 260 0.67 -25.38 37.13
N ASN A 261 0.44 -26.69 37.27
CA ASN A 261 -0.10 -27.42 38.43
C ASN A 261 -1.62 -27.38 38.67
N ALA A 262 -2.35 -28.15 37.86
CA ALA A 262 -3.43 -28.99 38.40
C ALA A 262 -3.00 -30.45 38.25
N GLY A 263 -2.55 -31.06 39.35
CA GLY A 263 -2.14 -32.47 39.38
C GLY A 263 -3.29 -33.45 39.10
N PRO A 264 -2.99 -34.73 38.83
CA PRO A 264 -4.01 -35.70 38.46
C PRO A 264 -4.80 -36.14 39.71
N ALA A 265 -5.99 -35.59 39.89
CA ALA A 265 -6.95 -36.14 40.85
C ALA A 265 -7.68 -37.31 40.18
N SER A 266 -7.14 -38.52 40.33
CA SER A 266 -7.94 -39.73 40.19
C SER A 266 -8.91 -39.81 41.38
N ARG A 267 -10.19 -40.06 41.14
CA ARG A 267 -11.03 -40.94 41.97
C ARG A 267 -12.33 -41.30 41.24
N SER A 268 -12.48 -42.61 41.09
CA SER A 268 -13.66 -43.38 40.70
C SER A 268 -14.83 -43.17 41.68
N ARG A 269 -16.06 -43.08 41.15
CA ARG A 269 -17.17 -43.98 41.56
C ARG A 269 -18.39 -43.88 40.63
N ALA A 270 -18.95 -45.05 40.37
CA ALA A 270 -20.16 -45.32 39.62
C ALA A 270 -21.45 -44.96 40.37
N ASP A 271 -22.51 -44.82 39.57
CA ASP A 271 -23.94 -45.04 39.84
C ASP A 271 -24.56 -44.57 41.16
N THR A 272 -25.49 -43.62 41.07
CA THR A 272 -26.84 -43.79 41.64
C THR A 272 -27.85 -42.95 40.86
N ALA A 273 -28.90 -43.61 40.39
CA ALA A 273 -30.10 -43.01 39.84
C ALA A 273 -31.05 -42.51 40.95
N ALA A 274 -32.02 -41.71 40.49
CA ALA A 274 -33.32 -41.39 41.09
C ALA A 274 -33.48 -40.06 41.86
N ASP A 275 -34.41 -39.29 41.28
CA ASP A 275 -35.38 -38.39 41.89
C ASP A 275 -34.92 -37.00 42.36
N THR A 276 -35.25 -35.98 41.56
CA THR A 276 -36.28 -35.00 41.97
C THR A 276 -36.85 -34.32 40.72
N GLU A 277 -38.15 -34.53 40.48
CA GLU A 277 -38.99 -33.77 39.55
C GLU A 277 -39.07 -32.29 40.00
N SER A 278 -38.94 -31.35 39.07
CA SER A 278 -39.85 -30.23 38.85
C SER A 278 -39.20 -29.14 37.99
N VAL A 279 -40.04 -28.51 37.15
CA VAL A 279 -39.78 -27.29 36.38
C VAL A 279 -39.13 -27.48 34.99
N HIS A 280 -39.87 -28.11 34.08
CA HIS A 280 -39.76 -27.83 32.65
C HIS A 280 -41.14 -27.81 32.00
N GLU A 281 -41.87 -26.72 32.22
CA GLU A 281 -42.98 -26.33 31.36
C GLU A 281 -43.17 -24.82 31.37
N GLU A 282 -42.16 -24.08 30.88
CA GLU A 282 -42.32 -22.73 30.34
C GLU A 282 -41.02 -22.33 29.63
N ALA A 283 -41.15 -21.67 28.47
CA ALA A 283 -40.07 -21.18 27.60
C ALA A 283 -39.53 -22.10 26.47
N HIS A 284 -40.33 -23.03 25.94
CA HIS A 284 -40.20 -23.46 24.54
C HIS A 284 -41.47 -23.10 23.74
N LYS A 285 -41.79 -21.80 23.76
CA LYS A 285 -42.85 -21.19 22.94
C LYS A 285 -42.55 -19.73 22.55
N GLN A 286 -41.27 -19.40 22.43
CA GLN A 286 -40.79 -18.10 21.97
C GLN A 286 -39.59 -18.25 21.02
N GLU A 287 -39.72 -19.06 19.96
CA GLU A 287 -38.89 -18.87 18.74
C GLU A 287 -39.34 -19.66 17.51
N LEU A 288 -40.60 -20.11 17.48
CA LEU A 288 -41.21 -20.78 16.30
C LEU A 288 -42.49 -20.11 15.80
N THR A 289 -42.76 -18.89 16.28
CA THR A 289 -43.83 -17.99 15.83
C THR A 289 -43.31 -16.63 15.33
N ALA A 290 -42.04 -16.58 14.89
CA ALA A 290 -41.47 -15.42 14.19
C ALA A 290 -40.96 -15.73 12.76
N ALA A 291 -41.05 -16.99 12.31
CA ALA A 291 -40.55 -17.43 11.00
C ALA A 291 -41.65 -17.67 9.94
N ARG A 292 -42.90 -17.24 10.20
CA ARG A 292 -44.04 -17.41 9.29
C ARG A 292 -44.87 -16.15 9.01
N ALA A 293 -44.36 -14.97 9.35
CA ALA A 293 -44.93 -13.70 8.91
C ALA A 293 -43.78 -12.85 8.30
N GLY A 294 -43.69 -12.82 6.98
CA GLY A 294 -42.65 -12.07 6.26
C GLY A 294 -42.29 -12.66 4.89
N ARG A 295 -42.69 -13.90 4.59
CA ARG A 295 -42.83 -14.38 3.21
C ARG A 295 -44.24 -14.03 2.78
N ASP A 296 -44.42 -12.80 2.28
CA ASP A 296 -45.47 -12.35 1.36
C ASP A 296 -45.36 -10.81 1.24
N ALA A 297 -44.25 -10.34 0.66
CA ALA A 297 -44.09 -8.96 0.18
C ALA A 297 -42.94 -8.89 -0.84
N ALA A 298 -43.10 -9.55 -1.98
CA ALA A 298 -42.31 -9.30 -3.18
C ALA A 298 -43.11 -9.74 -4.41
N ALA A 299 -43.99 -8.86 -4.89
CA ALA A 299 -44.56 -8.95 -6.23
C ALA A 299 -44.89 -7.56 -6.78
N SER A 300 -44.49 -7.35 -8.04
CA SER A 300 -44.83 -6.30 -9.01
C SER A 300 -44.41 -4.85 -8.75
N THR A 301 -43.46 -4.35 -9.56
CA THR A 301 -43.81 -3.49 -10.71
C THR A 301 -42.60 -3.37 -11.66
N ASP A 302 -42.83 -3.72 -12.93
CA ASP A 302 -41.92 -3.50 -14.07
C ASP A 302 -42.00 -2.03 -14.55
N PRO A 303 -40.96 -1.49 -15.21
CA PRO A 303 -41.08 -0.31 -16.06
C PRO A 303 -41.02 -0.68 -17.55
N GLU A 304 -41.95 -0.17 -18.35
CA GLU A 304 -41.95 -0.22 -19.83
C GLU A 304 -41.97 1.22 -20.43
N PRO A 305 -41.76 1.44 -21.74
CA PRO A 305 -40.57 2.11 -22.25
C PRO A 305 -40.89 3.37 -23.08
N ALA A 306 -39.88 4.13 -23.53
CA ALA A 306 -40.06 5.09 -24.62
C ALA A 306 -38.83 5.16 -25.53
N ALA A 307 -39.14 5.16 -26.83
CA ALA A 307 -38.29 4.87 -27.98
C ALA A 307 -37.55 6.09 -28.56
N ALA A 308 -36.73 5.79 -29.57
CA ALA A 308 -35.76 6.67 -30.24
C ALA A 308 -36.29 7.39 -31.51
N GLU A 309 -35.69 8.57 -31.76
CA GLU A 309 -35.31 9.25 -33.04
C GLU A 309 -36.39 9.79 -34.03
N PRO A 310 -36.12 10.79 -34.93
CA PRO A 310 -34.85 11.09 -35.65
C PRO A 310 -34.49 12.59 -35.95
N ALA A 311 -33.43 12.78 -36.75
CA ALA A 311 -32.79 14.03 -37.21
C ALA A 311 -33.52 14.84 -38.32
N GLY A 312 -33.20 16.16 -38.45
CA GLY A 312 -33.47 16.95 -39.68
C GLY A 312 -33.36 18.51 -39.60
N ALA A 313 -32.24 19.07 -40.06
CA ALA A 313 -31.97 20.32 -40.81
C ALA A 313 -32.68 21.71 -40.58
N ALA A 314 -31.83 22.73 -40.30
CA ALA A 314 -31.67 24.07 -40.95
C ALA A 314 -32.72 25.23 -40.87
N ARG A 315 -32.35 26.37 -40.23
CA ARG A 315 -32.11 27.74 -40.81
C ARG A 315 -32.39 28.94 -39.84
N ARG A 316 -31.39 29.86 -39.78
CA ARG A 316 -31.39 31.36 -39.73
C ARG A 316 -31.95 32.20 -38.56
N GLY A 317 -31.14 33.21 -38.20
CA GLY A 317 -31.47 34.55 -37.65
C GLY A 317 -31.56 34.60 -36.12
N GLU A 318 -31.09 35.59 -35.35
CA GLU A 318 -30.41 36.88 -35.55
C GLU A 318 -30.04 37.36 -34.12
N ASP A 319 -28.99 38.18 -34.00
CA ASP A 319 -28.68 39.15 -32.94
C ASP A 319 -28.88 38.84 -31.44
N THR A 320 -27.80 38.92 -30.66
CA THR A 320 -27.59 40.04 -29.72
C THR A 320 -26.22 39.98 -29.05
N ALA A 321 -25.61 41.16 -28.97
CA ALA A 321 -24.30 41.46 -28.44
C ALA A 321 -24.26 41.52 -26.91
N SER A 322 -23.02 41.68 -26.40
CA SER A 322 -22.61 42.20 -25.08
C SER A 322 -22.32 41.18 -23.97
N GLY A 323 -21.03 40.95 -23.75
CA GLY A 323 -20.50 40.23 -22.58
C GLY A 323 -18.98 40.39 -22.37
N GLU A 324 -18.35 41.41 -22.97
CA GLU A 324 -16.90 41.66 -22.90
C GLU A 324 -16.50 42.86 -22.02
N ASP A 325 -17.25 43.17 -20.96
CA ASP A 325 -17.02 44.41 -20.18
C ASP A 325 -16.95 44.24 -18.65
N GLU A 326 -16.48 43.09 -18.17
CA GLU A 326 -16.22 42.87 -16.73
C GLU A 326 -14.73 42.76 -16.37
N ALA A 327 -13.84 42.59 -17.35
CA ALA A 327 -12.40 42.44 -17.10
C ALA A 327 -11.61 43.77 -17.11
N ARG A 328 -12.21 44.88 -17.53
CA ARG A 328 -11.53 46.19 -17.68
C ARG A 328 -11.73 47.16 -16.53
N SER A 329 -12.68 46.93 -15.62
CA SER A 329 -12.98 47.88 -14.52
C SER A 329 -12.16 47.66 -13.24
N PHE A 330 -11.36 46.59 -13.15
CA PHE A 330 -10.57 46.28 -11.94
C PHE A 330 -9.20 46.95 -11.89
N PHE A 331 -8.60 47.31 -13.03
CA PHE A 331 -7.22 47.82 -13.09
C PHE A 331 -7.08 49.35 -13.01
N ASP A 332 -8.18 50.12 -13.11
CA ASP A 332 -8.11 51.59 -13.12
C ASP A 332 -8.22 52.27 -11.75
N ARG A 333 -8.37 51.53 -10.65
CA ARG A 333 -8.61 52.14 -9.32
C ARG A 333 -7.40 52.11 -8.36
N LYS A 334 -6.18 51.79 -8.83
CA LYS A 334 -5.00 51.77 -7.95
C LYS A 334 -3.70 52.29 -8.58
N GLY A 335 -3.77 53.43 -9.25
CA GLY A 335 -2.58 54.18 -9.66
C GLY A 335 -2.86 55.66 -9.88
N GLY A 336 -2.63 56.49 -8.86
CA GLY A 336 -2.65 57.95 -9.05
C GLY A 336 -2.71 58.79 -7.78
N LYS A 337 -1.52 59.07 -7.22
CA LYS A 337 -1.13 60.14 -6.27
C LYS A 337 -1.79 60.18 -4.90
#